data_AF-A0A6C0DE94-F1
#
_entry.id   AF-A0A6C0DE94-F1
#
_cell.length_a   1.000
_cell.length_b   1.000
_cell.length_c   1.000
_cell.angle_alpha   90.00
_cell.angle_beta   90.00
_cell.angle_gamma   90.00
#
_symmetry.space_group_name_H-M   'P 1'
#
loop_
_entity.id
_entity.type
_entity.pdbx_description
1 polymer ?
#
loop_
_entity_poly.entity_id
_entity_poly.type
_entity_poly.pdbx_seq_one_letter_code
_entity_poly.pdbx_strand_id
1 'polypeptide(L)'
;MGRCPPGVFCLSDGLGTVLLTLFVILVVALLAAIFYRITSPASPIMISSPPAQQAASTTIINKGGDSRYDRAPQPLRDWMSTPEFPPRGGLTSLPINIPTQGLPESFQSVGIINVGEQVLPLYGRRTAGGRDRWNYYTRTDTYNPVPVPVQFQRRDCMDDVGCNEIMSGEDVKIEALRKEGKTNIYRFDGPKYIPGMI
;
A
#
# COMPACT_ATOMS: atom_id res chain seq x y z
N MET A 1 -61.77 -23.48 48.57
CA MET A 1 -62.26 -22.27 47.88
C MET A 1 -61.33 -21.11 48.22
N GLY A 2 -60.21 -20.97 47.49
CA GLY A 2 -59.30 -19.84 47.68
C GLY A 2 -59.81 -18.63 46.91
N ARG A 3 -60.30 -17.60 47.61
CA ARG A 3 -60.64 -16.31 47.00
C ARG A 3 -59.36 -15.47 46.96
N CYS A 4 -59.00 -15.01 45.77
CA CYS A 4 -57.89 -14.08 45.59
C CYS A 4 -58.29 -12.64 45.89
N PRO A 5 -57.39 -11.82 46.48
CA PRO A 5 -57.64 -10.41 46.73
C PRO A 5 -57.71 -9.59 45.42
N PRO A 6 -58.47 -8.48 45.40
CA PRO A 6 -58.71 -7.70 44.19
C PRO A 6 -57.44 -6.95 43.74
N GLY A 7 -57.05 -7.12 42.47
CA GLY A 7 -55.91 -6.44 41.83
C GLY A 7 -54.85 -7.35 41.22
N VAL A 8 -54.96 -8.67 41.36
CA VAL A 8 -54.02 -9.66 40.80
C VAL A 8 -54.75 -10.77 40.05
N PHE A 9 -54.31 -11.07 38.83
CA PHE A 9 -54.84 -12.17 38.02
C PHE A 9 -54.42 -13.50 38.66
N CYS A 10 -55.36 -14.16 39.34
CA CYS A 10 -55.15 -15.55 39.76
C CYS A 10 -55.32 -16.48 38.57
N LEU A 11 -54.20 -16.84 37.96
CA LEU A 11 -54.16 -17.98 37.06
C LEU A 11 -54.40 -19.25 37.88
N SER A 12 -55.47 -19.95 37.56
CA SER A 12 -55.68 -21.34 37.96
C SER A 12 -54.42 -22.18 37.69
N ASP A 13 -54.09 -23.12 38.58
CA ASP A 13 -52.89 -23.99 38.46
C ASP A 13 -52.77 -24.68 37.09
N GLY A 14 -53.91 -24.94 36.43
CA GLY A 14 -53.95 -25.50 35.08
C GLY A 14 -53.68 -24.49 33.95
N LEU A 15 -54.01 -23.20 34.13
CA LEU A 15 -53.82 -22.19 33.09
C LEU A 15 -52.38 -21.64 33.09
N GLY A 16 -51.77 -21.51 34.27
CA GLY A 16 -50.38 -21.06 34.42
C GLY A 16 -49.37 -22.03 33.80
N THR A 17 -49.61 -23.32 33.97
CA THR A 17 -48.77 -24.37 33.39
C THR A 17 -48.88 -24.43 31.86
N VAL A 18 -50.08 -24.24 31.30
CA VAL A 18 -50.31 -24.21 29.85
C VAL A 18 -49.68 -22.97 29.18
N LEU A 19 -49.73 -21.81 29.83
CA LEU A 19 -49.11 -20.60 29.29
C LEU A 19 -47.58 -20.64 29.34
N LEU A 20 -47.00 -21.23 30.39
CA LEU A 20 -45.54 -21.43 30.47
C LEU A 20 -45.03 -22.43 29.42
N THR A 21 -45.75 -23.52 29.16
CA THR A 21 -45.32 -24.47 28.12
C THR A 21 -45.40 -23.87 26.72
N LEU A 22 -46.45 -23.09 26.42
CA LEU A 22 -46.55 -22.35 25.15
C LEU A 22 -45.42 -21.33 24.98
N PHE A 23 -45.08 -20.60 26.05
CA PHE A 23 -43.99 -19.63 26.01
C PHE A 23 -42.63 -20.29 25.75
N VAL A 24 -42.35 -21.42 26.41
CA VAL A 24 -41.11 -22.18 26.18
C VAL A 24 -41.03 -22.71 24.75
N ILE A 25 -42.13 -23.25 24.20
CA ILE A 25 -42.17 -23.72 22.81
C ILE A 25 -41.89 -22.57 21.82
N LEU A 26 -42.46 -21.39 22.08
CA LEU A 26 -42.26 -20.20 21.23
C LEU A 26 -40.80 -19.73 21.26
N VAL A 27 -40.16 -19.73 22.44
CA VAL A 27 -38.75 -19.37 22.59
C VAL A 27 -37.84 -20.37 21.85
N VAL A 28 -38.11 -21.68 21.96
CA VAL A 28 -37.34 -22.71 21.24
C VAL A 28 -37.49 -22.57 19.71
N ALA A 29 -38.70 -22.29 19.23
CA ALA A 29 -38.95 -22.07 17.80
C ALA A 29 -38.23 -20.84 17.25
N LEU A 30 -38.17 -19.75 18.01
CA LEU A 30 -37.42 -18.55 17.65
C LEU A 30 -35.91 -18.83 17.57
N LEU A 31 -35.34 -19.53 18.55
CA LEU A 31 -33.92 -19.88 18.57
C LEU A 31 -33.55 -20.79 17.39
N ALA A 32 -34.40 -21.76 17.05
CA ALA A 32 -34.21 -22.60 15.87
C ALA A 32 -34.23 -21.79 14.57
N ALA A 33 -35.21 -20.88 14.41
CA ALA A 33 -35.32 -20.03 13.23
C ALA A 33 -34.09 -19.11 13.04
N ILE A 34 -33.56 -18.56 14.12
CA ILE A 34 -32.33 -17.76 14.11
C ILE A 34 -31.14 -18.62 13.69
N PHE A 35 -31.02 -19.83 14.23
CA PHE A 35 -29.96 -20.76 13.86
C PHE A 35 -29.98 -21.10 12.37
N TYR A 36 -31.16 -21.39 11.80
CA TYR A 36 -31.33 -21.65 10.36
C TYR A 36 -30.95 -20.45 9.48
N ARG A 37 -31.16 -19.21 9.95
CA ARG A 37 -30.73 -17.99 9.22
C ARG A 37 -29.21 -17.83 9.22
N ILE A 38 -28.54 -18.19 10.32
CA ILE A 38 -27.08 -18.07 10.45
C ILE A 38 -26.36 -19.16 9.65
N THR A 39 -26.91 -20.38 9.59
CA THR A 39 -26.28 -21.51 8.89
C THR A 39 -26.58 -21.55 7.39
N SER A 40 -27.43 -20.66 6.87
CA SER A 40 -27.71 -20.61 5.43
C SER A 40 -26.57 -19.89 4.69
N PRO A 41 -25.83 -20.57 3.79
CA PRO A 41 -24.73 -19.95 3.05
C PRO A 41 -25.27 -18.87 2.10
N ALA A 42 -24.66 -17.69 2.13
CA ALA A 42 -24.94 -16.63 1.15
C ALA A 42 -24.58 -17.13 -0.26
N SER A 43 -25.49 -16.94 -1.21
CA SER A 43 -25.26 -17.23 -2.63
C SER A 43 -23.99 -16.50 -3.13
N PRO A 44 -23.06 -17.19 -3.82
CA PRO A 44 -21.86 -16.54 -4.33
C PRO A 44 -22.23 -15.47 -5.36
N ILE A 45 -21.69 -14.27 -5.18
CA ILE A 45 -21.82 -13.16 -6.13
C ILE A 45 -21.09 -13.58 -7.41
N MET A 46 -21.83 -13.89 -8.47
CA MET A 46 -21.26 -14.08 -9.80
C MET A 46 -20.92 -12.71 -10.38
N ILE A 47 -19.64 -12.35 -10.31
CA ILE A 47 -19.09 -11.23 -11.08
C ILE A 47 -19.12 -11.66 -12.54
N SER A 48 -20.04 -11.12 -13.35
CA SER A 48 -19.97 -11.28 -14.80
C SER A 48 -18.73 -10.55 -15.31
N SER A 49 -17.67 -11.30 -15.62
CA SER A 49 -16.52 -10.75 -16.34
C SER A 49 -17.00 -10.26 -17.71
N PRO A 50 -16.71 -9.01 -18.12
CA PRO A 50 -16.99 -8.55 -19.46
C PRO A 50 -16.24 -9.41 -20.50
N PRO A 51 -16.77 -9.53 -21.73
CA PRO A 51 -16.13 -10.30 -22.78
C PRO A 51 -14.71 -9.79 -23.02
N ALA A 52 -13.76 -10.72 -23.09
CA ALA A 52 -12.36 -10.47 -23.37
C ALA A 52 -12.22 -9.65 -24.67
N GLN A 53 -12.04 -8.34 -24.53
CA GLN A 53 -11.48 -7.53 -25.59
C GLN A 53 -10.06 -8.03 -25.81
N GLN A 54 -9.81 -8.44 -27.05
CA GLN A 54 -8.54 -8.98 -27.53
C GLN A 54 -7.41 -8.10 -27.00
N ALA A 55 -6.59 -8.69 -26.13
CA ALA A 55 -5.38 -8.07 -25.65
C ALA A 55 -4.56 -7.69 -26.87
N ALA A 56 -4.43 -6.38 -27.13
CA ALA A 56 -3.20 -5.88 -27.71
C ALA A 56 -2.09 -6.52 -26.89
N SER A 57 -1.16 -7.21 -27.54
CA SER A 57 -0.03 -7.87 -26.91
C SER A 57 0.87 -6.81 -26.28
N THR A 58 0.47 -6.27 -25.15
CA THR A 58 1.40 -5.71 -24.19
C THR A 58 2.13 -6.92 -23.66
N THR A 59 3.41 -7.05 -24.03
CA THR A 59 4.32 -7.94 -23.36
C THR A 59 4.39 -7.48 -21.91
N ILE A 60 3.49 -7.99 -21.07
CA ILE A 60 3.66 -7.94 -19.63
C ILE A 60 4.89 -8.80 -19.39
N ILE A 61 6.03 -8.16 -19.22
CA ILE A 61 7.20 -8.81 -18.63
C ILE A 61 6.72 -9.20 -17.24
N ASN A 62 6.29 -10.44 -17.11
CA ASN A 62 5.92 -11.06 -15.85
C ASN A 62 7.19 -11.10 -14.99
N LYS A 63 7.51 -10.00 -14.28
CA LYS A 63 8.45 -9.98 -13.15
C LYS A 63 7.80 -10.64 -11.93
N GLY A 64 7.10 -11.74 -12.15
CA GLY A 64 6.30 -12.49 -11.19
C GLY A 64 6.62 -13.96 -11.30
N GLY A 65 7.92 -14.28 -11.31
CA GLY A 65 8.44 -15.62 -11.04
C GLY A 65 9.02 -15.64 -9.63
N ASP A 66 9.05 -16.82 -9.02
CA ASP A 66 9.74 -17.06 -7.75
C ASP A 66 11.23 -16.67 -7.89
N SER A 67 11.56 -15.44 -7.51
CA SER A 67 12.89 -14.82 -7.67
C SER A 67 13.97 -15.46 -6.79
N ARG A 68 13.67 -16.58 -6.13
CA ARG A 68 14.60 -17.41 -5.37
C ARG A 68 15.71 -18.02 -6.25
N TYR A 69 15.49 -18.17 -7.56
CA TYR A 69 16.48 -18.73 -8.49
C TYR A 69 16.97 -17.76 -9.56
N ASP A 70 16.43 -16.54 -9.58
CA ASP A 70 16.90 -15.52 -10.51
C ASP A 70 18.21 -14.92 -10.00
N ARG A 71 19.14 -14.66 -10.93
CA ARG A 71 20.33 -13.87 -10.62
C ARG A 71 19.87 -12.53 -10.07
N ALA A 72 20.40 -12.14 -8.90
CA ALA A 72 20.11 -10.84 -8.31
C ALA A 72 20.29 -9.74 -9.36
N PRO A 73 19.28 -8.87 -9.53
CA PRO A 73 19.35 -7.81 -10.53
C PRO A 73 20.55 -6.92 -10.23
N GLN A 74 21.16 -6.40 -11.29
CA GLN A 74 22.26 -5.44 -11.14
C GLN A 74 21.73 -4.20 -10.40
N PRO A 75 22.55 -3.55 -9.56
CA PRO A 75 22.20 -2.29 -8.91
C PRO A 75 22.25 -1.17 -9.96
N LEU A 76 21.20 -1.09 -10.78
CA LEU A 76 21.04 -0.10 -11.82
C LEU A 76 19.82 0.77 -11.52
N ARG A 77 19.95 2.06 -11.84
CA ARG A 77 18.88 3.03 -11.83
C ARG A 77 18.06 2.88 -13.11
N ASP A 78 16.75 2.72 -13.01
CA ASP A 78 15.87 2.67 -14.16
C ASP A 78 15.83 4.03 -14.86
N TRP A 79 16.02 4.03 -16.18
CA TRP A 79 15.90 5.22 -17.03
C TRP A 79 14.44 5.67 -17.21
N MET A 80 13.48 4.73 -17.17
CA MET A 80 12.05 4.99 -17.34
C MET A 80 11.25 4.55 -16.11
N SER A 81 11.51 5.19 -14.97
CA SER A 81 10.71 4.92 -13.78
C SER A 81 9.24 5.26 -14.00
N THR A 82 8.35 4.36 -13.56
CA THR A 82 6.91 4.54 -13.67
C THR A 82 6.45 5.74 -12.82
N PRO A 83 5.41 6.48 -13.25
CA PRO A 83 4.80 7.51 -12.41
C PRO A 83 4.27 6.94 -11.10
N GLU A 84 4.27 7.73 -10.03
CA GLU A 84 3.70 7.34 -8.73
C GLU A 84 2.18 7.27 -8.83
N PHE A 85 1.62 6.06 -8.69
CA PHE A 85 0.19 5.82 -8.59
C PHE A 85 -0.16 5.14 -7.26
N PRO A 86 -1.18 5.60 -6.53
CA PRO A 86 -2.01 6.77 -6.82
C PRO A 86 -1.25 8.09 -6.61
N PRO A 87 -1.54 9.14 -7.41
CA PRO A 87 -0.94 10.45 -7.20
C PRO A 87 -1.29 10.99 -5.81
N ARG A 88 -0.28 11.43 -5.05
CA ARG A 88 -0.49 12.06 -3.74
C ARG A 88 -1.35 13.32 -3.92
N GLY A 89 -2.46 13.40 -3.18
CA GLY A 89 -3.39 14.54 -3.22
C GLY A 89 -4.51 14.44 -4.25
N GLY A 90 -4.59 13.35 -5.03
CA GLY A 90 -5.69 13.09 -5.95
C GLY A 90 -6.46 11.83 -5.54
N LEU A 91 -7.69 11.99 -5.06
CA LEU A 91 -8.64 10.87 -5.05
C LEU A 91 -8.89 10.49 -6.51
N THR A 92 -8.84 9.19 -6.82
CA THR A 92 -9.09 8.64 -8.16
C THR A 92 -10.45 9.04 -8.75
N SER A 93 -11.37 9.59 -7.94
CA SER A 93 -12.73 9.95 -8.33
C SER A 93 -13.05 11.46 -8.37
N LEU A 94 -12.16 12.35 -7.93
CA LEU A 94 -12.45 13.80 -7.85
C LEU A 94 -11.25 14.65 -8.31
N PRO A 95 -11.33 15.32 -9.48
CA PRO A 95 -10.24 16.09 -10.05
C PRO A 95 -10.15 17.49 -9.40
N ILE A 96 -9.78 17.55 -8.12
CA ILE A 96 -9.61 18.84 -7.42
C ILE A 96 -8.15 19.32 -7.49
N ASN A 97 -7.20 18.46 -7.91
CA ASN A 97 -5.80 18.83 -8.10
C ASN A 97 -5.14 17.99 -9.22
N ILE A 98 -5.52 18.24 -10.47
CA ILE A 98 -4.88 17.57 -11.62
C ILE A 98 -3.51 18.23 -11.86
N PRO A 99 -2.40 17.50 -11.73
CA PRO A 99 -1.08 18.07 -11.98
C PRO A 99 -0.94 18.42 -13.47
N THR A 100 -0.61 19.68 -13.78
CA THR A 100 -0.42 20.17 -15.16
C THR A 100 0.95 19.81 -15.74
N GLN A 101 1.91 19.43 -14.90
CA GLN A 101 3.30 19.14 -15.29
C GLN A 101 3.65 17.64 -15.29
N GLY A 102 2.64 16.77 -15.32
CA GLY A 102 2.82 15.32 -15.21
C GLY A 102 2.87 14.83 -13.76
N LEU A 103 2.77 13.53 -13.57
CA LEU A 103 2.86 12.91 -12.24
C LEU A 103 4.34 12.76 -11.85
N PRO A 104 4.67 12.88 -10.56
CA PRO A 104 6.01 12.58 -10.09
C PRO A 104 6.34 11.11 -10.34
N GLU A 105 7.63 10.80 -10.48
CA GLU A 105 8.08 9.41 -10.63
C GLU A 105 7.91 8.63 -9.32
N SER A 106 7.81 7.32 -9.42
CA SER A 106 7.92 6.43 -8.27
C SER A 106 9.36 6.42 -7.74
N PHE A 107 9.49 6.21 -6.43
CA PHE A 107 10.81 6.08 -5.81
C PHE A 107 11.48 4.79 -6.25
N GLN A 108 12.73 4.89 -6.64
CA GLN A 108 13.60 3.78 -6.99
C GLN A 108 14.90 3.82 -6.19
N SER A 109 15.60 2.68 -6.10
CA SER A 109 16.94 2.66 -5.54
C SER A 109 17.91 3.28 -6.54
N VAL A 110 18.58 4.35 -6.14
CA VAL A 110 19.48 5.12 -7.02
C VAL A 110 20.94 4.99 -6.61
N GLY A 111 21.23 4.45 -5.42
CA GLY A 111 22.59 4.32 -4.95
C GLY A 111 22.69 3.89 -3.49
N ILE A 112 23.86 4.17 -2.91
CA ILE A 112 24.16 4.01 -1.49
C ILE A 112 24.82 5.28 -0.93
N ILE A 113 24.72 5.46 0.38
CA ILE A 113 25.44 6.48 1.14
C ILE A 113 26.37 5.77 2.12
N ASN A 114 27.65 6.11 2.07
CA ASN A 114 28.65 5.60 3.01
C ASN A 114 28.83 6.62 4.15
N VAL A 115 28.47 6.22 5.37
CA VAL A 115 28.55 7.05 6.58
C VAL A 115 29.54 6.38 7.54
N GLY A 116 30.84 6.64 7.35
CA GLY A 116 31.89 5.93 8.08
C GLY A 116 31.87 4.44 7.76
N GLU A 117 31.59 3.60 8.76
CA GLU A 117 31.49 2.14 8.61
C GLU A 117 30.09 1.65 8.18
N GLN A 118 29.10 2.54 8.15
CA GLN A 118 27.73 2.19 7.81
C GLN A 118 27.41 2.48 6.35
N VAL A 119 26.76 1.55 5.67
CA VAL A 119 26.28 1.73 4.29
C VAL A 119 24.75 1.78 4.30
N LEU A 120 24.19 2.88 3.84
CA LEU A 120 22.74 3.09 3.80
C LEU A 120 22.24 3.11 2.36
N PRO A 121 21.06 2.55 2.07
CA PRO A 121 20.49 2.64 0.73
C PRO A 121 20.01 4.07 0.44
N LEU A 122 20.26 4.55 -0.77
CA LEU A 122 19.73 5.82 -1.27
C LEU A 122 18.59 5.55 -2.24
N TYR A 123 17.43 6.15 -1.94
CA TYR A 123 16.27 6.14 -2.81
C TYR A 123 16.06 7.52 -3.41
N GLY A 124 15.65 7.56 -4.68
CA GLY A 124 15.47 8.79 -5.43
C GLY A 124 14.30 8.70 -6.39
N ARG A 125 13.72 9.85 -6.71
CA ARG A 125 12.74 10.05 -7.79
C ARG A 125 12.86 11.45 -8.38
N ARG A 126 12.42 11.67 -9.62
CA ARG A 126 12.21 13.02 -10.13
C ARG A 126 10.91 13.63 -9.61
N THR A 127 10.94 14.93 -9.37
CA THR A 127 9.74 15.71 -9.00
C THR A 127 8.87 16.00 -10.22
N ALA A 128 7.59 16.31 -9.98
CA ALA A 128 6.67 16.69 -11.05
C ALA A 128 6.98 18.08 -11.66
N GLY A 129 7.53 19.00 -10.86
CA GLY A 129 7.71 20.40 -11.25
C GLY A 129 8.99 20.72 -12.06
N GLY A 130 9.88 19.74 -12.25
CA GLY A 130 11.13 20.00 -12.98
C GLY A 130 11.96 18.74 -13.26
N ARG A 131 12.53 18.68 -14.48
CA ARG A 131 13.38 17.57 -14.94
C ARG A 131 14.67 17.41 -14.13
N ASP A 132 15.19 18.51 -13.59
CA ASP A 132 16.47 18.57 -12.89
C ASP A 132 16.30 18.47 -11.36
N ARG A 133 15.07 18.31 -10.89
CA ARG A 133 14.73 18.29 -9.46
C ARG A 133 14.35 16.90 -9.01
N TRP A 134 14.96 16.49 -7.90
CA TRP A 134 14.89 15.13 -7.38
C TRP A 134 14.55 15.14 -5.90
N ASN A 135 13.75 14.15 -5.49
CA ASN A 135 13.54 13.86 -4.08
C ASN A 135 14.37 12.66 -3.66
N TYR A 136 15.03 12.79 -2.51
CA TYR A 136 15.90 11.75 -1.96
C TYR A 136 15.55 11.44 -0.51
N TYR A 137 15.53 10.14 -0.19
CA TYR A 137 15.48 9.67 1.17
C TYR A 137 16.38 8.44 1.32
N THR A 138 16.78 8.17 2.55
CA THR A 138 17.50 6.96 2.93
C THR A 138 16.69 6.17 3.97
N ARG A 139 17.12 4.95 4.27
CA ARG A 139 16.54 4.15 5.36
C ARG A 139 17.59 3.86 6.41
N THR A 140 17.19 3.83 7.67
CA THR A 140 18.08 3.39 8.76
C THR A 140 18.43 1.91 8.62
N ASP A 141 19.62 1.53 9.09
CA ASP A 141 20.13 0.15 9.09
C ASP A 141 19.64 -0.69 10.30
N THR A 142 18.54 -0.27 10.91
CA THR A 142 17.98 -0.91 12.10
C THR A 142 17.10 -2.09 11.70
N TYR A 143 16.83 -3.01 12.64
CA TYR A 143 15.92 -4.15 12.41
C TYR A 143 14.57 -3.73 11.80
N ASN A 144 14.06 -2.56 12.19
CA ASN A 144 12.96 -1.90 11.52
C ASN A 144 13.49 -0.65 10.78
N PRO A 145 13.66 -0.70 9.45
CA PRO A 145 14.19 0.43 8.69
C PRO A 145 13.15 1.54 8.56
N VAL A 146 13.51 2.75 9.02
CA VAL A 146 12.64 3.94 8.94
C VAL A 146 13.14 4.83 7.80
N PRO A 147 12.26 5.37 6.93
CA PRO A 147 12.65 6.35 5.92
C PRO A 147 13.03 7.67 6.57
N VAL A 148 14.17 8.23 6.17
CA VAL A 148 14.73 9.48 6.70
C VAL A 148 15.07 10.40 5.51
N PRO A 149 14.67 11.68 5.55
CA PRO A 149 15.03 12.64 4.52
C PRO A 149 16.54 12.88 4.49
N VAL A 150 17.03 13.18 3.29
CA VAL A 150 18.44 13.53 3.06
C VAL A 150 18.51 15.03 2.76
N GLN A 151 19.50 15.70 3.35
CA GLN A 151 19.82 17.08 3.02
C GLN A 151 21.00 17.15 2.05
N PHE A 152 20.85 17.94 0.99
CA PHE A 152 21.90 18.23 0.03
C PHE A 152 22.01 19.73 -0.18
N GLN A 153 23.23 20.27 -0.17
CA GLN A 153 23.50 21.71 -0.33
C GLN A 153 22.67 22.62 0.60
N ARG A 154 22.43 22.19 1.86
CA ARG A 154 21.61 22.88 2.89
C ARG A 154 20.11 22.97 2.56
N ARG A 155 19.60 22.08 1.70
CA ARG A 155 18.17 21.94 1.41
C ARG A 155 17.71 20.53 1.80
N ASP A 156 16.49 20.42 2.32
CA ASP A 156 15.81 19.14 2.48
C ASP A 156 15.35 18.63 1.11
N CYS A 157 15.83 17.45 0.72
CA CYS A 157 15.48 16.86 -0.56
C CYS A 157 14.10 16.22 -0.58
N MET A 158 13.39 16.12 0.54
CA MET A 158 12.01 15.62 0.57
C MET A 158 10.95 16.74 0.50
N ASP A 159 11.39 17.99 0.42
CA ASP A 159 10.55 19.18 0.23
C ASP A 159 9.81 19.17 -1.13
N ASP A 160 8.82 20.04 -1.29
CA ASP A 160 7.98 20.12 -2.50
C ASP A 160 8.79 20.42 -3.77
N VAL A 161 9.87 21.20 -3.64
CA VAL A 161 10.76 21.58 -4.75
C VAL A 161 11.87 20.54 -4.99
N GLY A 162 12.19 19.71 -4.00
CA GLY A 162 13.31 18.78 -4.03
C GLY A 162 14.69 19.45 -4.15
N CYS A 163 15.69 18.60 -4.37
CA CYS A 163 17.11 18.95 -4.55
C CYS A 163 17.55 18.84 -6.02
N ASN A 164 18.76 19.31 -6.31
CA ASN A 164 19.44 19.00 -7.57
C ASN A 164 19.82 17.51 -7.61
N GLU A 165 20.10 16.99 -8.81
CA GLU A 165 20.57 15.60 -8.95
C GLU A 165 21.91 15.41 -8.24
N ILE A 166 21.99 14.40 -7.38
CA ILE A 166 23.19 14.08 -6.61
C ILE A 166 24.07 13.16 -7.45
N MET A 167 25.35 13.49 -7.55
CA MET A 167 26.36 12.70 -8.26
C MET A 167 27.11 11.76 -7.31
N SER A 168 27.82 10.76 -7.86
CA SER A 168 28.71 9.91 -7.07
C SER A 168 29.88 10.71 -6.50
N GLY A 169 30.20 10.50 -5.22
CA GLY A 169 31.29 11.16 -4.49
C GLY A 169 30.89 12.44 -3.76
N GLU A 170 29.65 12.89 -3.91
CA GLU A 170 29.14 14.07 -3.21
C GLU A 170 28.80 13.79 -1.75
N ASP A 171 28.86 14.85 -0.93
CA ASP A 171 28.51 14.80 0.47
C ASP A 171 27.03 15.12 0.67
N VAL A 172 26.35 14.24 1.40
CA VAL A 172 24.96 14.42 1.81
C VAL A 172 24.85 14.31 3.32
N LYS A 173 23.95 15.08 3.90
CA LYS A 173 23.71 15.07 5.35
C LYS A 173 22.42 14.33 5.66
N ILE A 174 22.48 13.41 6.63
CA ILE A 174 21.31 12.61 7.04
C ILE A 174 20.78 13.18 8.35
N GLU A 175 19.54 13.64 8.35
CA GLU A 175 18.96 14.36 9.49
C GLU A 175 18.93 13.52 10.77
N ALA A 176 18.48 12.26 10.68
CA ALA A 176 18.33 11.39 11.84
C ALA A 176 19.68 11.02 12.49
N LEU A 177 20.74 10.89 11.70
CA LEU A 177 22.07 10.51 12.20
C LEU A 177 22.94 11.74 12.54
N ARG A 178 22.55 12.94 12.09
CA ARG A 178 23.35 14.18 12.16
C ARG A 178 24.78 14.00 11.65
N LYS A 179 24.96 13.09 10.69
CA LYS A 179 26.23 12.76 10.05
C LYS A 179 26.15 13.06 8.57
N GLU A 180 27.32 13.31 7.99
CA GLU A 180 27.52 13.42 6.56
C GLU A 180 28.01 12.08 6.02
N GLY A 181 27.64 11.78 4.78
CA GLY A 181 28.04 10.57 4.10
C GLY A 181 28.30 10.82 2.62
N LYS A 182 29.16 9.97 2.04
CA LYS A 182 29.54 10.00 0.64
C LYS A 182 28.59 9.15 -0.20
N THR A 183 28.02 9.73 -1.24
CA THR A 183 27.13 9.02 -2.17
C THR A 183 27.89 8.17 -3.18
N ASN A 184 27.30 7.04 -3.55
CA ASN A 184 27.69 6.26 -4.71
C ASN A 184 26.43 5.91 -5.50
N ILE A 185 26.24 6.58 -6.63
CA ILE A 185 25.06 6.50 -7.48
C ILE A 185 25.22 5.38 -8.50
N TYR A 186 24.17 4.60 -8.67
CA TYR A 186 24.08 3.51 -9.62
C TYR A 186 24.02 4.00 -11.06
N ARG A 187 24.55 3.18 -11.96
CA ARG A 187 24.49 3.46 -13.40
C ARG A 187 23.06 3.29 -13.90
N PHE A 188 22.71 4.00 -14.97
CA PHE A 188 21.42 3.82 -15.61
C PHE A 188 21.31 2.47 -16.33
N ASP A 189 20.17 1.80 -16.19
CA ASP A 189 19.74 0.73 -17.09
C ASP A 189 18.97 1.35 -18.26
N GLY A 190 19.72 1.91 -19.20
CA GLY A 190 19.17 2.47 -20.43
C GLY A 190 19.05 1.42 -21.55
N PRO A 191 18.37 1.76 -22.66
CA PRO A 191 18.34 0.91 -23.85
C PRO A 191 19.77 0.64 -24.33
N LYS A 192 20.15 -0.64 -24.38
CA LYS A 192 21.45 -1.09 -24.89
C LYS A 192 21.30 -1.44 -26.36
N TYR A 193 22.27 -1.04 -27.17
CA TYR A 193 22.33 -1.43 -28.58
C TYR A 193 22.45 -2.96 -28.68
N ILE A 194 21.59 -3.57 -29.50
CA ILE A 194 21.64 -5.00 -29.80
C ILE A 194 22.23 -5.15 -31.21
N PRO A 195 23.53 -5.47 -31.34
CA PRO A 195 24.12 -5.71 -32.66
C PRO A 195 23.48 -6.93 -33.31
N GLY A 196 22.99 -6.79 -34.55
CA GLY A 196 22.51 -7.90 -35.38
C GLY A 196 21.00 -8.10 -35.47
N MET A 197 20.17 -7.21 -34.91
CA MET A 197 18.75 -7.13 -35.27
C MET A 197 18.56 -6.07 -36.36
N ILE A 198 18.74 -6.48 -37.62
CA ILE A 198 18.25 -5.79 -38.81
C ILE A 198 17.60 -6.84 -39.70
#